data_AF-R6JW15-F1
#
_entry.id   AF-R6JW15-F1
#
_cell.length_a   1.000
_cell.length_b   1.000
_cell.length_c   1.000
_cell.angle_alpha   90.00
_cell.angle_beta   90.00
_cell.angle_gamma   90.00
#
_symmetry.space_group_name_H-M   'P 1'
#
loop_
_entity.id
_entity.type
_entity.pdbx_description
1 polymer ?
#
loop_
_entity_poly.entity_id
_entity_poly.type
_entity_poly.pdbx_seq_one_letter_code
_entity_poly.pdbx_strand_id
1 'polypeptide(L)'
;MKKWYDEEYEWEIEVIGFLRGDHTERYCRNGEEIGDKYTCTYGCPVNQDGHGICSKCMMVMFPIMEAVRSGGDLENIGGDGKYSKTVVCPDGCVMFRLTAKPTGKKNFFKGKFFD
;
A
#
# COMPACT_ATOMS: atom_id res chain seq x y z
N MET A 1 -14.45 -0.09 -15.67
CA MET A 1 -14.18 1.33 -15.33
C MET A 1 -13.26 1.92 -16.38
N LYS A 2 -13.53 3.13 -16.89
CA LYS A 2 -12.63 3.83 -17.82
C LYS A 2 -11.56 4.59 -17.02
N LYS A 3 -10.32 4.10 -17.02
CA LYS A 3 -9.17 4.84 -16.47
C LYS A 3 -8.90 6.04 -17.39
N TRP A 4 -8.86 7.24 -16.81
CA TRP A 4 -8.71 8.50 -17.55
C TRP A 4 -7.60 9.41 -17.00
N TYR A 5 -7.23 9.21 -15.73
CA TYR A 5 -6.13 9.91 -15.06
C TYR A 5 -5.01 8.91 -14.75
N ASP A 6 -3.77 9.33 -14.99
CA ASP A 6 -2.57 8.60 -14.64
C ASP A 6 -2.04 9.12 -13.29
N GLU A 7 -2.07 8.26 -12.27
CA GLU A 7 -1.60 8.60 -10.92
C GLU A 7 -0.10 8.91 -10.88
N GLU A 8 0.28 9.81 -9.96
CA GLU A 8 1.69 10.18 -9.68
C GLU A 8 2.53 9.06 -9.07
N TYR A 9 1.86 8.09 -8.45
CA TYR A 9 2.49 7.00 -7.75
C TYR A 9 1.82 5.66 -8.09
N GLU A 10 2.65 4.66 -8.28
CA GLU A 10 2.29 3.26 -8.16
C GLU A 10 2.77 2.73 -6.82
N TRP A 11 1.97 1.89 -6.18
CA TRP A 11 2.28 1.26 -4.90
C TRP A 11 2.57 -0.20 -5.11
N GLU A 12 3.63 -0.67 -4.46
CA GLU A 12 3.90 -2.08 -4.22
C GLU A 12 3.76 -2.34 -2.72
N ILE A 13 2.97 -3.34 -2.36
CA ILE A 13 2.81 -3.80 -0.99
C ILE A 13 3.25 -5.26 -0.96
N GLU A 14 4.29 -5.54 -0.20
CA GLU A 14 4.86 -6.88 -0.05
C GLU A 14 4.63 -7.40 1.37
N VAL A 15 4.18 -8.64 1.49
CA VAL A 15 4.17 -9.35 2.77
C VAL A 15 5.59 -9.79 3.08
N ILE A 16 6.17 -9.25 4.15
CA ILE A 16 7.58 -9.50 4.51
C ILE A 16 7.73 -10.42 5.71
N GLY A 17 6.63 -10.81 6.37
CA GLY A 17 6.68 -11.67 7.54
C GLY A 17 5.40 -11.69 8.34
N PHE A 18 5.40 -12.52 9.38
CA PHE A 18 4.38 -12.56 10.41
C PHE A 18 4.93 -11.97 11.71
N LEU A 19 4.10 -11.29 12.49
CA LEU A 19 4.55 -10.66 13.74
C LEU A 19 4.85 -11.70 14.84
N ARG A 20 4.02 -12.74 14.97
CA ARG A 20 4.09 -13.75 16.05
C ARG A 20 3.86 -15.19 15.58
N GLY A 21 3.81 -15.42 14.27
CA GLY A 21 3.55 -16.73 13.66
C GLY A 21 4.57 -17.06 12.58
N ASP A 22 4.39 -18.19 11.92
CA ASP A 22 5.22 -18.67 10.81
C ASP A 22 4.40 -19.19 9.62
N HIS A 23 3.06 -19.20 9.73
CA HIS A 23 2.13 -19.65 8.69
C HIS A 23 0.83 -18.83 8.70
N THR A 24 0.01 -18.99 7.66
CA THR A 24 -1.20 -18.19 7.44
C THR A 24 -2.46 -18.84 8.02
N GLU A 25 -2.58 -20.17 7.94
CA GLU A 25 -3.79 -20.89 8.32
C GLU A 25 -4.10 -20.68 9.80
N ARG A 26 -5.37 -20.35 10.11
CA ARG A 26 -5.83 -20.02 11.47
C ARG A 26 -5.15 -18.79 12.10
N TYR A 27 -4.35 -18.03 11.34
CA TYR A 27 -3.64 -16.85 11.81
C TYR A 27 -4.06 -15.58 11.05
N CYS A 28 -4.10 -15.62 9.71
CA CYS A 28 -4.56 -14.53 8.87
C CYS A 28 -5.80 -14.95 8.07
N ARG A 29 -6.95 -14.30 8.30
CA ARG A 29 -8.20 -14.62 7.56
C ARG A 29 -8.13 -14.31 6.07
N ASN A 30 -7.26 -13.40 5.66
CA ASN A 30 -7.05 -13.07 4.25
C ASN A 30 -6.09 -14.05 3.55
N GLY A 31 -5.44 -14.95 4.30
CA GLY A 31 -4.53 -15.95 3.74
C GLY A 31 -3.20 -15.38 3.23
N GLU A 32 -2.75 -14.25 3.76
CA GLU A 32 -1.49 -13.61 3.34
C GLU A 32 -0.29 -14.54 3.59
N GLU A 33 0.57 -14.69 2.58
CA GLU A 33 1.81 -15.46 2.64
C GLU A 33 3.03 -14.57 2.41
N ILE A 34 4.18 -14.94 3.00
CA ILE A 34 5.43 -14.19 2.80
C ILE A 34 5.81 -14.22 1.32
N GLY A 35 6.03 -13.03 0.74
CA GLY A 35 6.30 -12.86 -0.68
C GLY A 35 5.07 -12.48 -1.50
N ASP A 36 3.86 -12.50 -0.93
CA ASP A 36 2.67 -11.96 -1.59
C ASP A 36 2.89 -10.48 -1.92
N LYS A 37 2.50 -10.12 -3.15
CA LYS A 37 2.64 -8.76 -3.69
C LYS A 37 1.32 -8.25 -4.20
N TYR A 38 1.01 -7.05 -3.77
CA TYR A 38 -0.14 -6.29 -4.23
C TYR A 38 0.33 -5.01 -4.89
N THR A 39 -0.37 -4.60 -5.94
CA THR A 39 -0.13 -3.31 -6.56
C THR A 39 -1.40 -2.49 -6.64
N CYS A 40 -1.25 -1.17 -6.55
CA CYS A 40 -2.30 -0.25 -6.95
C CYS A 40 -1.73 1.09 -7.37
N THR A 41 -2.59 1.89 -7.98
CA THR A 41 -2.35 3.32 -8.17
C THR A 41 -3.27 4.11 -7.24
N TYR A 42 -4.56 4.16 -7.53
CA TYR A 42 -5.59 4.80 -6.69
C TYR A 42 -6.54 3.82 -5.99
N GLY A 43 -6.90 2.73 -6.68
CA GLY A 43 -7.82 1.73 -6.14
C GLY A 43 -7.20 0.94 -4.98
N CYS A 44 -8.01 0.08 -4.35
CA CYS A 44 -7.48 -0.85 -3.36
C CYS A 44 -6.41 -1.78 -4.00
N PRO A 45 -5.33 -2.09 -3.26
CA PRO A 45 -4.31 -3.05 -3.72
C PRO A 45 -4.91 -4.42 -4.02
N VAL A 46 -4.51 -4.98 -5.16
CA VAL A 46 -4.84 -6.35 -5.58
C VAL A 46 -3.56 -7.07 -5.98
N ASN A 47 -3.51 -8.37 -5.72
CA ASN A 47 -2.43 -9.23 -6.19
C ASN A 47 -2.65 -9.64 -7.66
N GLN A 48 -1.73 -10.43 -8.21
CA GLN A 48 -1.80 -10.91 -9.60
C GLN A 48 -3.06 -11.74 -9.93
N ASP A 49 -3.65 -12.38 -8.92
CA ASP A 49 -4.87 -13.20 -9.05
C ASP A 49 -6.15 -12.37 -8.84
N GLY A 50 -6.01 -11.07 -8.56
CA GLY A 50 -7.13 -10.16 -8.31
C GLY A 50 -7.67 -10.22 -6.88
N HIS A 51 -7.00 -10.90 -5.95
CA HIS A 51 -7.36 -10.88 -4.53
C HIS A 51 -6.89 -9.57 -3.89
N GLY A 52 -7.78 -8.95 -3.11
CA GLY A 52 -7.52 -7.66 -2.48
C GLY A 52 -6.93 -7.77 -1.08
N ILE A 53 -6.17 -6.75 -0.67
CA ILE A 53 -5.79 -6.56 0.74
C ILE A 53 -7.05 -6.40 1.60
N CYS A 54 -7.03 -6.98 2.81
CA CYS A 54 -8.16 -6.89 3.71
C CYS A 54 -8.49 -5.44 4.12
N SER A 55 -9.79 -5.15 4.27
CA SER A 55 -10.27 -3.79 4.58
C SER A 55 -9.70 -3.22 5.89
N LYS A 56 -9.37 -4.07 6.87
CA LYS A 56 -8.75 -3.64 8.12
C LYS A 56 -7.37 -3.04 7.88
N CYS A 57 -6.57 -3.65 7.02
CA CYS A 57 -5.23 -3.17 6.69
C CYS A 57 -5.28 -1.83 5.95
N MET A 58 -6.28 -1.63 5.09
CA MET A 58 -6.46 -0.35 4.38
C MET A 58 -6.68 0.85 5.31
N MET A 59 -7.21 0.67 6.52
CA MET A 59 -7.32 1.77 7.50
C MET A 59 -5.95 2.33 7.92
N VAL A 60 -4.88 1.52 7.83
CA VAL A 60 -3.50 1.95 8.12
C VAL A 60 -2.79 2.39 6.85
N MET A 61 -2.99 1.67 5.75
CA MET A 61 -2.28 1.93 4.50
C MET A 61 -2.75 3.21 3.81
N PHE A 62 -4.05 3.50 3.82
CA PHE A 62 -4.59 4.67 3.12
C PHE A 62 -3.99 6.01 3.61
N PRO A 63 -3.90 6.31 4.92
CA PRO A 63 -3.24 7.52 5.39
C PRO A 63 -1.77 7.64 4.99
N ILE A 64 -1.03 6.52 4.95
CA ILE A 64 0.37 6.49 4.50
C ILE A 64 0.45 6.83 3.02
N MET A 65 -0.48 6.30 2.22
CA MET A 65 -0.53 6.61 0.79
C MET A 65 -0.85 8.08 0.53
N GLU A 66 -1.81 8.64 1.26
CA GLU A 66 -2.17 10.07 1.17
C GLU A 66 -1.03 10.99 1.62
N ALA A 67 -0.21 10.57 2.60
CA ALA A 67 0.97 11.33 3.02
C ALA A 67 1.96 11.52 1.86
N VAL A 68 2.22 10.46 1.08
CA VAL A 68 3.07 10.55 -0.12
C VAL A 68 2.42 11.37 -1.23
N ARG A 69 1.12 11.16 -1.52
CA ARG A 69 0.39 11.95 -2.53
C ARG A 69 0.34 13.44 -2.21
N SER A 70 0.41 13.79 -0.92
CA SER A 70 0.51 15.18 -0.45
C SER A 70 1.90 15.80 -0.62
N GLY A 71 2.86 15.06 -1.20
CA GLY A 71 4.25 15.47 -1.33
C GLY A 71 5.09 15.29 -0.06
N GLY A 72 4.61 14.47 0.87
CA GLY A 72 5.29 14.19 2.13
C GLY A 72 6.47 13.23 2.00
N ASP A 73 7.08 12.96 3.15
CA ASP A 73 8.22 12.06 3.32
C ASP A 73 7.88 11.07 4.45
N LEU A 74 7.91 9.78 4.13
CA LEU A 74 7.50 8.72 5.07
C LEU A 74 8.47 8.56 6.25
N GLU A 75 9.71 9.04 6.17
CA GLU A 75 10.65 9.04 7.30
C GLU A 75 10.09 9.84 8.49
N ASN A 76 9.31 10.90 8.21
CA ASN A 76 8.64 11.71 9.24
C ASN A 76 7.59 10.96 10.05
N ILE A 77 7.12 9.82 9.55
CA ILE A 77 6.20 8.93 10.27
C ILE A 77 6.82 7.56 10.54
N GLY A 78 8.16 7.47 10.54
CA GLY A 78 8.91 6.24 10.83
C GLY A 78 8.95 5.23 9.68
N GLY A 79 9.00 5.72 8.44
CA GLY A 79 9.38 4.93 7.27
C GLY A 79 10.88 4.62 7.27
N ASP A 80 11.27 3.57 6.53
CA ASP A 80 12.68 3.20 6.29
C ASP A 80 13.29 3.93 5.09
N GLY A 81 12.53 4.83 4.48
CA GLY A 81 12.97 5.80 3.48
C GLY A 81 11.81 6.69 3.06
N LYS A 82 12.11 7.72 2.28
CA LYS A 82 11.11 8.72 1.85
C LYS A 82 9.81 8.13 1.29
N TYR A 83 9.89 7.02 0.57
CA TYR A 83 8.76 6.37 -0.10
C TYR A 83 8.53 4.93 0.38
N SER A 84 9.13 4.51 1.50
CA SER A 84 8.95 3.17 2.01
C SER A 84 8.62 3.15 3.50
N LYS A 85 7.73 2.24 3.90
CA LYS A 85 7.37 2.05 5.30
C LYS A 85 6.87 0.64 5.56
N THR A 86 7.37 0.01 6.61
CA THR A 86 6.82 -1.24 7.14
C THR A 86 5.71 -0.96 8.15
N VAL A 87 4.62 -1.73 8.07
CA VAL A 87 3.51 -1.69 9.02
C VAL A 87 3.09 -3.10 9.41
N VAL A 88 2.52 -3.22 10.61
CA VAL A 88 1.81 -4.43 11.03
C VAL A 88 0.33 -4.23 10.76
N CYS A 89 -0.36 -5.26 10.27
CA CYS A 89 -1.80 -5.21 10.12
C CYS A 89 -2.49 -4.97 11.48
N PRO A 90 -3.69 -4.36 11.53
CA PRO A 90 -4.31 -4.04 12.81
C PRO A 90 -4.79 -5.26 13.61
N ASP A 91 -4.79 -6.47 13.04
CA ASP A 91 -4.99 -7.72 13.79
C ASP A 91 -3.70 -8.20 14.48
N GLY A 92 -2.56 -7.58 14.19
CA GLY A 92 -1.26 -7.97 14.74
C GLY A 92 -0.70 -9.24 14.09
N CYS A 93 -1.21 -9.66 12.93
CA CYS A 93 -0.82 -10.91 12.30
C CYS A 93 0.38 -10.76 11.37
N VAL A 94 0.25 -9.91 10.34
CA VAL A 94 1.12 -9.86 9.16
C VAL A 94 1.85 -8.53 9.09
N MET A 95 3.11 -8.56 8.68
CA MET A 95 3.96 -7.39 8.41
C MET A 95 4.00 -7.12 6.91
N PHE A 96 3.71 -5.88 6.53
CA PHE A 96 3.71 -5.42 5.16
C PHE A 96 4.76 -4.33 4.96
N ARG A 97 5.54 -4.41 3.88
CA ARG A 97 6.34 -3.29 3.37
C ARG A 97 5.56 -2.59 2.27
N LEU A 98 5.28 -1.31 2.47
CA LEU A 98 4.73 -0.45 1.43
C LEU A 98 5.87 0.31 0.75
N THR A 99 5.84 0.39 -0.57
CA THR A 99 6.77 1.16 -1.39
C THR A 99 6.00 1.97 -2.42
N ALA A 100 6.14 3.29 -2.41
CA ALA A 100 5.64 4.18 -3.46
C ALA A 100 6.70 4.36 -4.55
N LYS A 101 6.28 4.24 -5.80
CA LYS A 101 7.10 4.42 -7.00
C LYS A 101 6.58 5.64 -7.76
N PRO A 102 7.34 6.74 -7.83
CA PRO A 102 6.96 7.89 -8.64
C PRO A 102 6.84 7.51 -10.12
N THR A 103 5.76 7.92 -10.77
CA THR A 103 5.50 7.64 -12.20
C THR A 103 5.90 8.81 -13.11
N GLY A 104 6.28 9.96 -12.51
CA GLY A 104 6.57 11.21 -13.24
C GLY A 104 5.34 11.95 -13.74
N LYS A 105 4.13 11.48 -13.41
CA LYS A 105 2.87 12.14 -13.76
C LYS A 105 2.61 13.34 -12.85
N LYS A 106 1.67 14.20 -13.25
CA LYS A 106 1.32 15.42 -12.50
C LYS A 106 0.28 15.11 -11.43
N ASN A 107 0.42 15.72 -10.26
CA ASN A 107 -0.60 15.72 -9.22
C ASN A 107 -1.97 16.14 -9.74
N PHE A 108 -3.01 15.46 -9.24
CA PHE A 108 -4.39 15.69 -9.64
C PHE A 108 -4.82 17.15 -9.43
N PHE A 109 -4.55 17.71 -8.25
CA PHE A 109 -4.92 19.07 -7.88
C PHE A 109 -3.99 20.10 -8.53
N LYS A 110 -2.66 19.90 -8.48
CA LYS A 110 -1.70 20.86 -9.08
C LYS A 110 -1.74 20.88 -10.61
N GLY A 111 -2.12 19.76 -11.22
CA GLY A 111 -2.34 19.64 -12.66
C GLY A 111 -3.68 20.17 -13.14
N LYS A 112 -4.57 20.59 -12.21
CA LYS A 112 -5.91 21.11 -12.48
C LYS A 112 -6.79 20.16 -13.28
N PHE A 113 -6.75 18.86 -12.95
CA PHE A 113 -7.54 17.84 -13.66
C PHE A 113 -9.05 17.83 -13.32
N PHE A 114 -9.53 18.74 -12.47
CA PHE A 114 -10.96 18.96 -12.25
C PHE A 114 -11.62 19.88 -13.30
N ASP A 115 -10.81 20.70 -13.98
CA ASP A 115 -11.25 21.70 -14.96
C ASP A 115 -11.46 21.05 -16.35
#